data_AF-A0AAV7A2K9-F1
#
_entry.id   AF-A0AAV7A2K9-F1
#
_cell.length_a   1.000
_cell.length_b   1.000
_cell.length_c   1.000
_cell.angle_alpha   90.00
_cell.angle_beta   90.00
_cell.angle_gamma   90.00
#
_symmetry.space_group_name_H-M   'P 1'
#
loop_
_entity.id
_entity.type
_entity.pdbx_description
1 polymer ?
#
loop_
_entity_poly.entity_id
_entity_poly.type
_entity_poly.pdbx_seq_one_letter_code
_entity_poly.pdbx_strand_id
1 'polypeptide(L)'
;MNLGKQIPDFKAETTEGPLQMYEYIKDSWSVLMTHPASLTPDIIALSKVDSSKPLPFPLIADENREIGVMLGMIEKEKQNAPGIYFPARHCVIIGPDTKIKGIFVHSASTGRNMTEILRALDSAQLTFKTGVATPVNWKIGDNVIVPEKLPKDQVEKFVKNLQTVALPSEQTYLQVGELK
;
A
#
# COMPACT_ATOMS: atom_id res chain seq x y z
N MET A 1 -8.65 10.40 0.03
CA MET A 1 -7.92 9.51 -0.90
C MET A 1 -8.82 8.38 -1.37
N ASN A 2 -8.71 7.94 -2.63
CA ASN A 2 -9.50 6.82 -3.17
C ASN A 2 -8.61 5.90 -4.03
N LEU A 3 -8.94 4.61 -4.10
CA LEU A 3 -8.23 3.63 -4.94
C LEU A 3 -8.24 4.08 -6.42
N GLY A 4 -7.11 3.88 -7.10
CA GLY A 4 -6.94 4.21 -8.51
C GLY A 4 -6.82 5.71 -8.83
N LYS A 5 -6.98 6.60 -7.84
CA LYS A 5 -6.70 8.03 -8.00
C LYS A 5 -5.21 8.30 -7.82
N GLN A 6 -4.72 9.34 -8.49
CA GLN A 6 -3.38 9.87 -8.26
C GLN A 6 -3.30 10.44 -6.85
N ILE A 7 -2.18 10.21 -6.18
CA ILE A 7 -1.88 10.91 -4.92
C ILE A 7 -1.62 12.40 -5.22
N PRO A 8 -2.00 13.34 -4.35
CA PRO A 8 -1.61 14.74 -4.50
C PRO A 8 -0.08 14.90 -4.56
N ASP A 9 0.37 15.80 -5.42
CA ASP A 9 1.78 16.18 -5.49
C ASP A 9 2.04 17.34 -4.52
N PHE A 10 2.78 17.08 -3.44
CA PHE A 10 3.05 18.06 -2.40
C PHE A 10 4.55 18.17 -2.13
N LYS A 11 4.95 19.33 -1.58
CA LYS A 11 6.29 19.59 -1.06
C LYS A 11 6.29 19.38 0.45
N ALA A 12 7.38 18.82 0.97
CA ALA A 12 7.57 18.67 2.40
C ALA A 12 9.05 18.74 2.78
N GLU A 13 9.32 19.22 3.99
CA GLU A 13 10.62 19.03 4.62
C GLU A 13 10.70 17.60 5.18
N THR A 14 11.89 16.99 5.05
CA THR A 14 12.14 15.65 5.56
C THR A 14 13.47 15.56 6.29
N THR A 15 13.70 14.43 6.96
CA THR A 15 15.02 14.11 7.56
C THR A 15 16.18 14.05 6.56
N GLU A 16 15.90 13.96 5.27
CA GLU A 16 16.91 13.95 4.20
C GLU A 16 16.92 15.25 3.37
N GLY A 17 16.16 16.27 3.80
CA GLY A 17 16.00 17.55 3.12
C GLY A 17 14.64 17.69 2.41
N PRO A 18 14.47 18.74 1.60
CA PRO A 18 13.22 19.01 0.90
C PRO A 18 12.86 17.91 -0.11
N LEU A 19 11.59 17.55 -0.15
CA LEU A 19 11.04 16.49 -1.01
C LEU A 19 9.85 17.02 -1.82
N GLN A 20 9.80 16.68 -3.11
CA GLN A 20 8.60 16.78 -3.96
C GLN A 20 8.04 15.37 -4.17
N MET A 21 6.77 15.15 -3.82
CA MET A 21 6.20 13.80 -3.74
C MET A 21 6.35 13.01 -5.05
N TYR A 22 6.02 13.60 -6.19
CA TYR A 22 6.11 12.93 -7.48
C TYR A 22 7.54 12.62 -7.90
N GLU A 23 8.50 13.51 -7.60
CA GLU A 23 9.90 13.26 -7.90
C GLU A 23 10.45 12.09 -7.09
N TYR A 24 10.05 12.02 -5.81
CA TYR A 24 10.49 10.96 -4.91
C TYR A 24 9.94 9.57 -5.27
N ILE A 25 8.66 9.49 -5.65
CA ILE A 25 8.00 8.20 -5.94
C ILE A 25 8.09 7.80 -7.42
N LYS A 26 8.67 8.64 -8.28
CA LYS A 26 8.66 8.44 -9.73
C LYS A 26 9.23 7.07 -10.09
N ASP A 27 8.52 6.34 -10.96
CA ASP A 27 8.93 5.04 -11.49
C ASP A 27 9.24 3.97 -10.41
N SER A 28 8.79 4.19 -9.17
CA SER A 28 9.00 3.28 -8.04
C SER A 28 7.70 2.93 -7.33
N TRP A 29 7.70 1.77 -6.67
CA TRP A 29 6.65 1.44 -5.71
C TRP A 29 6.98 2.12 -4.39
N SER A 30 5.98 2.78 -3.80
CA SER A 30 6.15 3.54 -2.57
C SER A 30 5.08 3.18 -1.54
N VAL A 31 5.47 3.17 -0.27
CA VAL A 31 4.54 2.98 0.86
C VAL A 31 4.60 4.22 1.74
N LEU A 32 3.53 5.02 1.72
CA LEU A 32 3.38 6.18 2.60
C LEU A 32 2.72 5.76 3.90
N MET A 33 3.36 6.07 5.04
CA MET A 33 2.87 5.69 6.35
C MET A 33 2.77 6.90 7.28
N THR A 34 1.65 7.02 7.98
CA THR A 34 1.50 7.99 9.07
C THR A 34 1.58 7.30 10.42
N HIS A 35 1.91 8.04 11.47
CA HIS A 35 1.90 7.55 12.84
C HIS A 35 1.51 8.69 13.78
N PRO A 36 0.73 8.40 14.85
CA PRO A 36 0.54 9.36 15.93
C PRO A 36 1.84 9.43 16.76
N ALA A 37 2.28 10.66 17.06
CA ALA A 37 3.36 11.09 17.98
C ALA A 37 4.36 10.04 18.53
N SER A 38 5.65 10.37 18.48
CA SER A 38 6.80 9.59 18.97
C SER A 38 6.99 8.24 18.25
N LEU A 39 7.84 8.30 17.22
CA LEU A 39 8.32 7.25 16.29
C LEU A 39 8.78 5.92 16.91
N THR A 40 9.02 5.88 18.23
CA THR A 40 9.83 4.87 18.88
C THR A 40 9.30 3.44 18.73
N PRO A 41 8.03 3.10 18.99
CA PRO A 41 7.63 1.68 18.96
C PRO A 41 7.45 1.11 17.55
N ASP A 42 6.84 1.86 16.64
CA ASP A 42 6.51 1.37 15.29
C ASP A 42 7.74 1.24 14.40
N ILE A 43 8.66 2.21 14.45
CA ILE A 43 9.91 2.14 13.69
C ILE A 43 10.83 1.07 14.25
N ILE A 44 11.01 0.98 15.57
CA ILE A 44 11.88 -0.03 16.19
C ILE A 44 11.36 -1.45 15.88
N ALA A 45 10.05 -1.68 15.95
CA ALA A 45 9.46 -2.99 15.67
C ALA A 45 9.64 -3.42 14.21
N LEU A 46 9.58 -2.47 13.27
CA LEU A 46 9.68 -2.72 11.84
C LEU A 46 11.09 -3.05 11.37
N SER A 47 12.06 -2.42 11.99
CA SER A 47 13.30 -2.13 11.30
C SER A 47 14.46 -2.96 11.82
N LYS A 48 14.38 -3.50 13.05
CA LYS A 48 15.58 -3.88 13.82
C LYS A 48 16.67 -2.80 13.70
N VAL A 49 16.29 -1.55 13.38
CA VAL A 49 17.24 -0.49 13.05
C VAL A 49 17.82 -0.08 14.36
N ASP A 50 19.12 -0.32 14.42
CA ASP A 50 20.01 0.30 15.34
C ASP A 50 19.71 1.81 15.37
N SER A 51 19.17 2.28 16.50
CA SER A 51 18.80 3.68 16.69
C SER A 51 20.01 4.63 16.62
N SER A 52 21.23 4.11 16.55
CA SER A 52 22.44 4.88 16.27
C SER A 52 22.69 5.16 14.79
N LYS A 53 21.91 4.57 13.87
CA LYS A 53 22.04 4.74 12.42
C LYS A 53 20.91 5.58 11.83
N PRO A 54 21.17 6.33 10.73
CA PRO A 54 20.11 6.98 9.97
C PRO A 54 19.05 5.98 9.53
N LEU A 55 17.79 6.43 9.49
CA LEU A 55 16.70 5.62 8.96
C LEU A 55 16.91 5.39 7.45
N PRO A 56 16.54 4.22 6.92
CA PRO A 56 16.67 3.92 5.49
C PRO A 56 15.54 4.54 4.64
N PHE A 57 14.78 5.48 5.21
CA PHE A 57 13.67 6.17 4.59
C PHE A 57 13.50 7.56 5.22
N PRO A 58 13.01 8.55 4.45
CA PRO A 58 12.76 9.89 4.95
C PRO A 58 11.51 9.94 5.83
N LEU A 59 11.57 10.77 6.89
CA LEU A 59 10.41 11.15 7.67
C LEU A 59 9.92 12.53 7.22
N ILE A 60 8.66 12.62 6.81
CA ILE A 60 8.01 13.88 6.42
C ILE A 60 7.60 14.69 7.67
N ALA A 61 7.99 15.96 7.71
CA ALA A 61 7.49 16.93 8.68
C ALA A 61 6.16 17.53 8.20
N ASP A 62 5.10 17.33 8.98
CA ASP A 62 3.75 17.87 8.72
C ASP A 62 3.24 18.65 9.94
N GLU A 63 4.03 19.63 10.39
CA GLU A 63 3.78 20.40 11.62
C GLU A 63 2.44 21.17 11.55
N ASN A 64 2.15 21.74 10.39
CA ASN A 64 0.91 22.50 10.12
C ASN A 64 -0.28 21.59 9.77
N ARG A 65 -0.06 20.27 9.64
CA ARG A 65 -1.08 19.25 9.33
C ARG A 65 -1.73 19.39 7.95
N GLU A 66 -1.15 20.20 7.08
CA GLU A 66 -1.67 20.45 5.75
C GLU A 66 -1.70 19.17 4.91
N ILE A 67 -0.64 18.36 5.00
CA ILE A 67 -0.53 17.10 4.25
C ILE A 67 -1.54 16.10 4.82
N GLY A 68 -1.59 15.96 6.15
CA GLY A 68 -2.55 15.09 6.83
C GLY A 68 -4.00 15.44 6.48
N VAL A 69 -4.36 16.72 6.46
CA VAL A 69 -5.71 17.18 6.06
C VAL A 69 -5.96 16.94 4.58
N MET A 70 -5.00 17.28 3.71
CA MET A 70 -5.09 17.10 2.26
C MET A 70 -5.34 15.63 1.89
N LEU A 71 -4.65 14.71 2.56
CA LEU A 71 -4.80 13.28 2.34
C LEU A 71 -6.01 12.69 3.08
N GLY A 72 -6.60 13.42 4.03
CA GLY A 72 -7.71 12.96 4.84
C GLY A 72 -7.27 11.93 5.89
N MET A 73 -6.07 12.07 6.43
CA MET A 73 -5.42 11.14 7.35
C MET A 73 -5.58 11.51 8.83
N ILE A 74 -6.40 12.51 9.14
CA ILE A 74 -6.60 13.05 10.50
C ILE A 74 -7.82 12.41 11.19
N GLU A 75 -7.65 11.89 12.42
CA GLU A 75 -8.74 11.44 13.29
C GLU A 75 -9.41 12.66 13.95
N LYS A 76 -10.60 13.04 13.48
CA LYS A 76 -11.36 14.18 14.02
C LYS A 76 -11.86 14.01 15.47
N GLU A 77 -11.75 12.80 16.03
CA GLU A 77 -12.25 12.51 17.39
C GLU A 77 -11.15 12.47 18.44
N LYS A 78 -9.87 12.36 18.03
CA LYS A 78 -8.75 12.30 18.97
C LYS A 78 -7.92 13.57 18.87
N GLN A 79 -7.81 14.29 19.99
CA GLN A 79 -7.05 15.53 20.09
C GLN A 79 -5.80 15.36 20.96
N ASN A 80 -4.65 15.85 20.49
CA ASN A 80 -3.43 16.00 21.29
C ASN A 80 -3.55 17.18 22.27
N ALA A 81 -4.21 18.24 21.81
CA ALA A 81 -4.51 19.46 22.53
C ALA A 81 -5.79 20.06 21.91
N PRO A 82 -6.48 21.01 22.55
CA PRO A 82 -7.69 21.62 22.00
C PRO A 82 -7.47 22.10 20.55
N GLY A 83 -8.21 21.53 19.60
CA GLY A 83 -8.10 21.86 18.17
C GLY A 83 -6.95 21.19 17.39
N ILE A 84 -6.11 20.40 18.06
CA ILE A 84 -4.97 19.68 17.48
C ILE A 84 -5.31 18.19 17.41
N TYR A 85 -5.58 17.65 16.23
CA TYR A 85 -6.08 16.26 16.05
C TYR A 85 -4.97 15.24 15.75
N PHE A 86 -5.06 13.99 16.21
CA PHE A 86 -4.06 12.96 15.89
C PHE A 86 -4.19 12.48 14.42
N PRO A 87 -3.09 12.21 13.71
CA PRO A 87 -3.18 11.40 12.49
C PRO A 87 -3.56 9.96 12.86
N ALA A 88 -4.45 9.34 12.08
CA ALA A 88 -4.68 7.90 12.17
C ALA A 88 -3.45 7.15 11.64
N ARG A 89 -3.35 5.83 11.90
CA ARG A 89 -2.29 4.98 11.33
C ARG A 89 -2.68 4.56 9.91
N HIS A 90 -2.34 5.38 8.94
CA HIS A 90 -2.50 5.07 7.52
C HIS A 90 -1.26 4.33 6.99
N CYS A 91 -1.50 3.41 6.07
CA CYS A 91 -0.50 2.87 5.16
C CYS A 91 -1.10 2.88 3.76
N VAL A 92 -0.46 3.60 2.85
CA VAL A 92 -0.92 3.80 1.48
C VAL A 92 0.12 3.22 0.53
N ILE A 93 -0.28 2.24 -0.27
CA ILE A 93 0.56 1.67 -1.33
C ILE A 93 0.33 2.50 -2.59
N ILE A 94 1.41 3.01 -3.17
CA ILE A 94 1.41 3.87 -4.35
C ILE A 94 2.22 3.17 -5.44
N GLY A 95 1.64 3.04 -6.63
CA GLY A 95 2.31 2.46 -7.77
C GLY A 95 3.24 3.45 -8.47
N PRO A 96 4.09 2.96 -9.40
CA PRO A 96 4.99 3.79 -10.20
C PRO A 96 4.23 4.79 -11.10
N ASP A 97 2.93 4.56 -11.32
CA ASP A 97 2.02 5.46 -12.03
C ASP A 97 1.41 6.56 -11.14
N THR A 98 1.97 6.77 -9.95
CA THR A 98 1.53 7.70 -8.89
C THR A 98 0.11 7.47 -8.37
N LYS A 99 -0.52 6.34 -8.74
CA LYS A 99 -1.88 6.00 -8.31
C LYS A 99 -1.87 5.13 -7.07
N ILE A 100 -2.87 5.35 -6.24
CA ILE A 100 -3.10 4.59 -5.02
C ILE A 100 -3.57 3.18 -5.37
N LYS A 101 -2.87 2.16 -4.86
CA LYS A 101 -3.14 0.73 -5.08
C LYS A 101 -3.73 0.02 -3.86
N GLY A 102 -3.49 0.56 -2.66
CA GLY A 102 -4.03 0.01 -1.41
C GLY A 102 -4.02 1.06 -0.32
N ILE A 103 -5.01 1.00 0.58
CA ILE A 103 -5.12 1.87 1.76
C ILE A 103 -5.48 0.99 2.96
N PHE A 104 -4.65 1.03 3.99
CA PHE A 104 -4.93 0.43 5.29
C PHE A 104 -5.08 1.56 6.30
N VAL A 105 -6.21 1.57 7.01
CA VAL A 105 -6.47 2.56 8.05
C VAL A 105 -6.69 1.82 9.36
N HIS A 106 -5.83 2.12 10.33
CA HIS A 106 -5.98 1.66 11.70
C HIS A 106 -6.12 2.87 12.63
N SER A 107 -6.89 2.70 13.70
CA SER A 107 -6.93 3.69 14.77
C SER A 107 -5.55 3.85 15.41
N ALA A 108 -5.30 4.98 16.05
CA ALA A 108 -4.07 5.19 16.84
C ALA A 108 -3.79 4.06 17.87
N SER A 109 -4.82 3.37 18.37
CA SER A 109 -4.72 2.30 19.36
C SER A 109 -4.46 0.90 18.78
N THR A 110 -4.57 0.72 17.46
CA THR A 110 -4.43 -0.59 16.81
C THR A 110 -3.10 -0.64 16.05
N GLY A 111 -2.18 -1.49 16.49
CA GLY A 111 -0.92 -1.74 15.80
C GLY A 111 -1.14 -2.32 14.40
N ARG A 112 -0.21 -2.02 13.47
CA ARG A 112 -0.27 -2.50 12.09
C ARG A 112 0.36 -3.89 11.96
N ASN A 113 -0.15 -4.69 11.03
CA ASN A 113 0.51 -5.92 10.59
C ASN A 113 1.33 -5.65 9.33
N MET A 114 2.66 -5.61 9.47
CA MET A 114 3.56 -5.31 8.36
C MET A 114 3.71 -6.46 7.38
N THR A 115 3.51 -7.69 7.83
CA THR A 115 3.45 -8.86 6.95
C THR A 115 2.28 -8.73 5.97
N GLU A 116 1.14 -8.21 6.42
CA GLU A 116 -0.01 -7.98 5.53
C GLU A 116 0.23 -6.84 4.55
N ILE A 117 0.87 -5.76 5.00
CA ILE A 117 1.25 -4.64 4.11
C ILE A 117 2.21 -5.12 3.01
N LEU A 118 3.22 -5.92 3.37
CA LEU A 118 4.16 -6.49 2.40
C LEU A 118 3.46 -7.48 1.44
N ARG A 119 2.62 -8.38 1.96
CA ARG A 119 1.84 -9.32 1.14
C ARG A 119 0.92 -8.58 0.15
N ALA A 120 0.30 -7.49 0.58
CA ALA A 120 -0.53 -6.66 -0.27
C ALA A 120 0.29 -5.88 -1.32
N LEU A 121 1.51 -5.44 -0.98
CA LEU A 121 2.44 -4.85 -1.94
C LEU A 121 2.87 -5.87 -3.00
N ASP A 122 3.21 -7.10 -2.60
CA ASP A 122 3.55 -8.18 -3.52
C ASP A 122 2.39 -8.49 -4.47
N SER A 123 1.17 -8.57 -3.94
CA SER A 123 -0.05 -8.72 -4.75
C SER A 123 -0.24 -7.54 -5.72
N ALA A 124 -0.08 -6.30 -5.25
CA ALA A 124 -0.23 -5.12 -6.10
C ALA A 124 0.81 -5.09 -7.23
N GLN A 125 2.06 -5.45 -6.95
CA GLN A 125 3.13 -5.55 -7.95
C GLN A 125 2.86 -6.64 -8.98
N LEU A 126 2.43 -7.82 -8.51
CA LEU A 126 2.05 -8.94 -9.36
C LEU A 126 0.90 -8.57 -10.29
N THR A 127 -0.21 -8.11 -9.73
CA THR A 127 -1.42 -7.77 -10.49
C THR A 127 -1.19 -6.62 -11.46
N PHE A 128 -0.34 -5.64 -11.11
CA PHE A 128 0.07 -4.57 -12.01
C PHE A 128 0.84 -5.08 -13.23
N LYS A 129 1.71 -6.08 -13.04
CA LYS A 129 2.55 -6.63 -14.11
C LYS A 129 1.82 -7.61 -15.01
N THR A 130 0.95 -8.45 -14.44
CA THR A 130 0.39 -9.62 -15.14
C THR A 130 -1.10 -9.51 -15.42
N GLY A 131 -1.82 -8.62 -14.73
CA GLY A 131 -3.27 -8.50 -14.81
C GLY A 131 -4.07 -9.63 -14.14
N VAL A 132 -3.40 -10.61 -13.50
CA VAL A 132 -4.08 -11.63 -12.67
C VAL A 132 -4.62 -11.02 -11.39
N ALA A 133 -5.41 -11.78 -10.64
CA ALA A 133 -5.88 -11.41 -9.30
C ALA A 133 -5.41 -12.43 -8.25
N THR A 134 -5.18 -11.98 -7.01
CA THR A 134 -4.81 -12.85 -5.89
C THR A 134 -6.04 -13.19 -5.05
N PRO A 135 -6.33 -14.47 -4.74
CA PRO A 135 -7.48 -14.85 -3.93
C PRO A 135 -7.34 -14.44 -2.45
N VAL A 136 -8.38 -14.70 -1.66
CA VAL A 136 -8.35 -14.50 -0.20
C VAL A 136 -7.22 -15.29 0.44
N ASN A 137 -6.52 -14.68 1.40
CA ASN A 137 -5.37 -15.24 2.12
C ASN A 137 -4.17 -15.64 1.24
N TRP A 138 -4.14 -15.22 -0.02
CA TRP A 138 -3.06 -15.54 -0.96
C TRP A 138 -1.69 -15.15 -0.43
N LYS A 139 -0.72 -16.06 -0.59
CA LYS A 139 0.71 -15.88 -0.34
C LYS A 139 1.49 -16.12 -1.62
N ILE A 140 2.73 -15.64 -1.65
CA ILE A 140 3.67 -15.92 -2.74
C ILE A 140 3.78 -17.45 -2.93
N GLY A 141 3.56 -17.90 -4.15
CA GLY A 141 3.56 -19.31 -4.53
C GLY A 141 2.17 -19.95 -4.60
N ASP A 142 1.14 -19.33 -4.01
CA ASP A 142 -0.23 -19.80 -4.14
C ASP A 142 -0.80 -19.50 -5.53
N ASN A 143 -1.83 -20.26 -5.91
CA ASN A 143 -2.56 -20.05 -7.16
C ASN A 143 -3.19 -18.65 -7.25
N VAL A 144 -3.28 -18.16 -8.47
CA VAL A 144 -3.91 -16.89 -8.83
C VAL A 144 -5.25 -17.12 -9.53
N ILE A 145 -6.09 -16.09 -9.51
CA ILE A 145 -7.33 -16.02 -10.28
C ILE A 145 -7.07 -15.30 -11.60
N VAL A 146 -7.58 -15.84 -12.69
CA VAL A 146 -7.49 -15.23 -14.02
C VAL A 146 -8.80 -14.52 -14.34
N PRO A 147 -8.80 -13.17 -14.42
CA PRO A 147 -10.01 -12.44 -14.80
C PRO A 147 -10.44 -12.77 -16.22
N GLU A 148 -11.74 -12.87 -16.49
CA GLU A 148 -12.29 -13.17 -17.83
C GLU A 148 -11.83 -12.18 -18.91
N LYS A 149 -11.55 -10.94 -18.50
CA LYS A 149 -11.12 -9.86 -19.39
C LYS A 149 -9.62 -9.85 -19.65
N LEU A 150 -8.85 -10.74 -19.03
CA LEU A 150 -7.41 -10.78 -19.23
C LEU A 150 -7.10 -11.32 -20.64
N PRO A 151 -6.33 -10.59 -21.48
CA PRO A 151 -6.02 -11.04 -22.84
C PRO A 151 -5.31 -12.39 -22.85
N LYS A 152 -5.63 -13.24 -23.85
CA LYS A 152 -5.09 -14.61 -23.94
C LYS A 152 -3.56 -14.65 -23.98
N ASP A 153 -2.92 -13.68 -24.64
CA ASP A 153 -1.46 -13.55 -24.69
C ASP A 153 -0.86 -13.31 -23.30
N GLN A 154 -1.54 -12.54 -22.43
CA GLN A 154 -1.11 -12.32 -21.04
C GLN A 154 -1.27 -13.59 -20.21
N VAL A 155 -2.39 -14.29 -20.38
CA VAL A 155 -2.63 -15.58 -19.71
C VAL A 155 -1.56 -16.59 -20.08
N GLU A 156 -1.32 -16.79 -21.38
CA GLU A 156 -0.29 -17.71 -21.87
C GLU A 156 1.11 -17.31 -21.45
N LYS A 157 1.40 -16.00 -21.31
CA LYS A 157 2.71 -15.51 -20.87
C LYS A 157 2.98 -15.77 -19.39
N PHE A 158 1.99 -15.58 -18.52
CA PHE A 158 2.21 -15.55 -17.06
C PHE A 158 1.62 -16.72 -16.28
N VAL A 159 0.67 -17.45 -16.86
CA VAL A 159 -0.11 -18.47 -16.14
C VAL A 159 0.09 -19.85 -16.77
N LYS A 160 0.25 -20.87 -15.93
CA LYS A 160 0.26 -22.30 -16.29
C LYS A 160 -0.79 -23.05 -15.47
N ASN A 161 -1.06 -24.30 -15.83
CA ASN A 161 -2.00 -25.18 -15.11
C ASN A 161 -3.37 -24.53 -14.88
N LEU A 162 -3.89 -23.83 -15.90
CA LEU A 162 -5.18 -23.15 -15.82
C LEU A 162 -6.32 -24.16 -15.67
N GLN A 163 -7.16 -23.95 -14.67
CA GLN A 163 -8.34 -24.75 -14.36
C GLN A 163 -9.56 -23.84 -14.24
N THR A 164 -10.65 -24.23 -14.91
CA THR A 164 -11.95 -23.58 -14.74
C THR A 164 -12.76 -24.40 -13.74
N VAL A 165 -13.17 -23.77 -12.65
CA VAL A 165 -14.01 -24.41 -11.64
C VAL A 165 -15.45 -24.40 -12.14
N ALA A 166 -16.08 -25.58 -12.19
CA ALA A 166 -17.48 -25.70 -12.56
C ALA A 166 -18.37 -25.07 -11.48
N LEU A 167 -19.27 -24.17 -11.89
CA LEU A 167 -20.21 -23.49 -11.02
C LEU A 167 -21.65 -23.90 -11.35
N PRO A 168 -22.56 -23.94 -10.37
CA PRO A 168 -23.98 -24.17 -10.63
C PRO A 168 -24.63 -23.13 -11.56
N SER A 169 -24.03 -21.94 -11.69
CA SER A 169 -24.47 -20.89 -12.62
C SER A 169 -24.01 -21.11 -14.06
N GLU A 170 -23.21 -22.15 -14.32
CA GLU A 170 -22.57 -22.44 -15.62
C GLU A 170 -21.61 -21.35 -16.12
N GLN A 171 -21.35 -20.33 -15.30
CA GLN A 171 -20.39 -19.27 -15.62
C GLN A 171 -18.95 -19.75 -15.43
N THR A 172 -18.03 -19.12 -16.16
CA THR A 172 -16.61 -19.54 -16.22
C THR A 172 -15.65 -18.54 -15.59
N TYR A 173 -16.16 -17.61 -14.76
CA TYR A 173 -15.36 -16.55 -14.15
C TYR A 173 -14.38 -17.06 -13.09
N LEU A 174 -14.61 -18.26 -12.53
CA LEU A 174 -13.72 -18.84 -11.54
C LEU A 174 -12.63 -19.67 -12.22
N GLN A 175 -11.64 -18.94 -12.76
CA GLN A 175 -10.45 -19.52 -13.39
C GLN A 175 -9.26 -19.41 -12.44
N VAL A 176 -8.63 -20.54 -12.15
CA VAL A 176 -7.52 -20.67 -11.20
C VAL A 176 -6.30 -21.18 -11.94
N GLY A 177 -5.14 -20.58 -11.72
CA GLY A 177 -3.90 -21.04 -12.34
C GLY A 177 -2.68 -20.77 -11.48
N GLU A 178 -1.56 -21.36 -11.87
CA GLU A 178 -0.25 -21.13 -11.25
C GLU A 178 0.53 -20.07 -12.01
N LEU A 179 1.31 -19.25 -11.30
CA LEU A 179 2.27 -18.37 -11.95
C LEU A 179 3.43 -19.18 -12.56
N LYS A 180 3.90 -18.74 -13.72
CA LYS A 180 5.08 -19.30 -14.38
C LYS A 180 6.38 -18.90 -13.72
#